data_AF-A0A924IJS0-F1
#
_entry.id   AF-A0A924IJS0-F1
#
_cell.length_a   1.000
_cell.length_b   1.000
_cell.length_c   1.000
_cell.angle_alpha   90.00
_cell.angle_beta   90.00
_cell.angle_gamma   90.00
#
_symmetry.space_group_name_H-M   'P 1'
#
loop_
_entity.id
_entity.type
_entity.pdbx_description
1 polymer ?
#
loop_
_entity_poly.entity_id
_entity_poly.type
_entity_poly.pdbx_seq_one_letter_code
_entity_poly.pdbx_strand_id
1 'polypeptide(L)'
;MSAELTNIAASVRQRLKALSQRTGEDFQGVLFRYAAERFLYRLSASPHGDRFILKGATLFAVWSGGDPHRATQDLDLLGFGDSSVAEMEQIFRDVAACPVEDDGIVFDPVSVKVVASWDQRVYSGARIQLTATLAKARITMRVDVGFGDAVHPPAIQSTLPTLLDLSAPVLRLYPKETVVAEKFHAMVFVGPSRPTARYSSSATVKTMPRAVAAATSTSS
;
A
#
# COMPACT_ATOMS: atom_id res chain seq x y z
N MET A 1 22.62 -27.18 -26.16
CA MET A 1 22.78 -26.69 -24.77
C MET A 1 21.63 -25.75 -24.50
N SER A 2 20.62 -26.24 -23.79
CA SER A 2 19.35 -25.57 -23.57
C SER A 2 19.52 -24.61 -22.41
N ALA A 3 19.49 -23.30 -22.67
CA ALA A 3 19.30 -22.33 -21.60
C ALA A 3 17.96 -22.66 -20.94
N GLU A 4 17.97 -23.08 -19.68
CA GLU A 4 16.75 -23.16 -18.89
C GLU A 4 16.07 -21.79 -18.97
N LEU A 5 14.92 -21.74 -19.62
CA LEU A 5 14.02 -20.60 -19.53
C LEU A 5 13.55 -20.54 -18.08
N THR A 6 14.33 -19.89 -17.22
CA THR A 6 14.00 -19.65 -15.82
C THR A 6 12.63 -19.00 -15.80
N ASN A 7 11.61 -19.75 -15.38
CA ASN A 7 10.27 -19.20 -15.23
C ASN A 7 10.30 -18.27 -14.02
N ILE A 8 10.59 -16.98 -14.27
CA ILE A 8 10.77 -15.95 -13.24
C ILE A 8 9.54 -15.92 -12.33
N ALA A 9 8.33 -15.97 -12.88
CA ALA A 9 7.10 -16.02 -12.12
C ALA A 9 7.06 -17.22 -11.15
N ALA A 10 7.47 -18.42 -11.59
CA ALA A 10 7.52 -19.61 -10.74
C ALA A 10 8.57 -19.48 -9.64
N SER A 11 9.75 -18.94 -9.97
CA SER A 11 10.84 -18.66 -9.03
C SER A 11 10.41 -17.65 -7.96
N VAL A 12 9.81 -16.53 -8.36
CA VAL A 12 9.24 -15.51 -7.47
C VAL A 12 8.20 -16.14 -6.55
N ARG A 13 7.23 -16.90 -7.09
CA ARG A 13 6.21 -17.56 -6.28
C ARG A 13 6.81 -18.53 -5.26
N GLN A 14 7.85 -19.28 -5.63
CA GLN A 14 8.55 -20.17 -4.71
C GLN A 14 9.26 -19.40 -3.59
N ARG A 15 9.96 -18.30 -3.92
CA ARG A 15 10.63 -17.44 -2.92
C ARG A 15 9.62 -16.82 -1.95
N LEU A 16 8.47 -16.36 -2.44
CA LEU A 16 7.40 -15.85 -1.59
C LEU A 16 6.81 -16.92 -0.68
N LYS A 17 6.71 -18.17 -1.16
CA LYS A 17 6.25 -19.30 -0.34
C LYS A 17 7.26 -19.64 0.76
N ALA A 18 8.54 -19.61 0.46
CA ALA A 18 9.59 -19.78 1.46
C ALA A 18 9.57 -18.64 2.49
N LEU A 19 9.31 -17.40 2.04
CA LEU A 19 9.16 -16.25 2.93
C LEU A 19 7.99 -16.46 3.90
N SER A 20 6.80 -16.84 3.40
CA SER A 20 5.63 -17.06 4.26
C SER A 20 5.86 -18.15 5.31
N GLN A 21 6.57 -19.22 4.95
CA GLN A 21 6.95 -20.28 5.88
C GLN A 21 7.93 -19.79 6.95
N ARG A 22 8.90 -18.94 6.58
CA ARG A 22 9.90 -18.40 7.50
C ARG A 22 9.32 -17.37 8.47
N THR A 23 8.37 -16.55 8.02
CA THR A 23 7.75 -15.50 8.84
C THR A 23 6.49 -15.97 9.58
N GLY A 24 5.97 -17.16 9.24
CA GLY A 24 4.70 -17.66 9.79
C GLY A 24 3.47 -16.93 9.25
N GLU A 25 3.62 -16.14 8.20
CA GLU A 25 2.54 -15.39 7.57
C GLU A 25 1.67 -16.26 6.66
N ASP A 26 0.41 -15.87 6.50
CA ASP A 26 -0.45 -16.44 5.49
C ASP A 26 0.07 -16.14 4.07
N PHE A 27 0.13 -17.17 3.23
CA PHE A 27 0.71 -17.06 1.89
C PHE A 27 -0.10 -16.12 0.98
N GLN A 28 -1.42 -16.02 1.14
CA GLN A 28 -2.22 -15.05 0.38
C GLN A 28 -1.90 -13.61 0.80
N GLY A 29 -1.67 -13.37 2.08
CA GLY A 29 -1.16 -12.10 2.59
C GLY A 29 0.19 -11.72 1.95
N VAL A 30 1.13 -12.66 1.86
CA VAL A 30 2.43 -12.44 1.21
C VAL A 30 2.27 -12.14 -0.29
N LEU A 31 1.41 -12.88 -1.00
CA LEU A 31 1.10 -12.62 -2.40
C LEU A 31 0.50 -11.22 -2.62
N PHE A 32 -0.43 -10.80 -1.75
CA PHE A 32 -1.02 -9.47 -1.82
C PHE A 32 0.03 -8.38 -1.58
N ARG A 33 0.88 -8.51 -0.53
CA ARG A 33 1.95 -7.53 -0.27
C ARG A 33 2.88 -7.41 -1.46
N TYR A 34 3.25 -8.53 -2.07
CA TYR A 34 4.09 -8.53 -3.25
C TYR A 34 3.41 -7.82 -4.43
N ALA A 35 2.13 -8.09 -4.68
CA ALA A 35 1.38 -7.40 -5.72
C ALA A 35 1.25 -5.89 -5.44
N ALA A 36 1.00 -5.49 -4.19
CA ALA A 36 0.94 -4.09 -3.78
C ALA A 36 2.29 -3.38 -3.99
N GLU A 37 3.40 -3.98 -3.57
CA GLU A 37 4.75 -3.47 -3.79
C GLU A 37 5.05 -3.29 -5.27
N ARG A 38 4.80 -4.31 -6.10
CA ARG A 38 5.08 -4.26 -7.54
C ARG A 38 4.15 -3.32 -8.31
N PHE A 39 2.94 -3.10 -7.81
CA PHE A 39 2.04 -2.06 -8.33
C PHE A 39 2.56 -0.67 -7.97
N LEU A 40 2.97 -0.44 -6.72
CA LEU A 40 3.55 0.83 -6.28
C LEU A 40 4.86 1.16 -7.00
N TYR A 41 5.68 0.14 -7.31
CA TYR A 41 6.87 0.33 -8.13
C TYR A 41 6.51 0.86 -9.53
N ARG A 42 5.55 0.22 -10.21
CA ARG A 42 5.02 0.69 -11.50
C ARG A 42 4.43 2.09 -11.41
N LEU A 43 3.70 2.38 -10.33
CA LEU A 43 3.16 3.73 -10.09
C LEU A 43 4.28 4.76 -10.00
N SER A 44 5.33 4.48 -9.22
CA SER A 44 6.49 5.37 -9.08
C SER A 44 7.31 5.54 -10.36
N ALA A 45 7.36 4.51 -11.21
CA ALA A 45 8.06 4.56 -12.49
C ALA A 45 7.21 5.19 -13.61
N SER A 46 5.90 5.31 -13.42
CA SER A 46 4.99 5.88 -14.40
C SER A 46 5.00 7.42 -14.37
N PRO A 47 4.54 8.09 -15.45
CA PRO A 47 4.31 9.53 -15.46
C PRO A 47 3.32 10.04 -14.40
N HIS A 48 2.57 9.13 -13.76
CA HIS A 48 1.53 9.44 -12.78
C HIS A 48 2.04 9.42 -11.33
N GLY A 49 3.30 9.07 -11.06
CA GLY A 49 3.83 8.93 -9.71
C GLY A 49 3.65 10.18 -8.83
N ASP A 50 3.88 11.37 -9.41
CA ASP A 50 3.71 12.67 -8.73
C ASP A 50 2.25 13.09 -8.52
N ARG A 51 1.29 12.30 -8.99
CA ARG A 51 -0.14 12.52 -8.73
C ARG A 51 -0.64 11.85 -7.46
N PHE A 52 0.17 10.98 -6.85
CA PHE A 52 -0.26 10.22 -5.69
C PHE A 52 0.68 10.35 -4.51
N ILE A 53 0.12 10.14 -3.32
CA ILE A 53 0.83 9.96 -2.06
C ILE A 53 0.29 8.69 -1.42
N LEU A 54 1.16 7.78 -0.98
CA LEU A 54 0.75 6.59 -0.25
C LEU A 54 0.37 6.95 1.19
N LYS A 55 -0.79 6.47 1.63
CA LYS A 55 -1.32 6.66 2.98
C LYS A 55 -1.81 5.35 3.58
N GLY A 56 -2.45 5.47 4.74
CA GLY A 56 -3.18 4.37 5.36
C GLY A 56 -2.28 3.29 5.97
N ALA A 57 -2.84 2.08 6.07
CA ALA A 57 -2.27 1.03 6.90
C ALA A 57 -1.02 0.37 6.28
N THR A 58 -0.84 0.47 4.97
CA THR A 58 0.35 0.00 4.25
C THR A 58 1.63 0.68 4.76
N LEU A 59 1.54 1.91 5.28
CA LEU A 59 2.67 2.61 5.88
C LEU A 59 3.20 1.97 7.17
N PHE A 60 2.38 1.22 7.92
CA PHE A 60 2.87 0.52 9.10
C PHE A 60 3.87 -0.58 8.74
N ALA A 61 3.67 -1.30 7.63
CA ALA A 61 4.63 -2.28 7.15
C ALA A 61 5.97 -1.62 6.76
N VAL A 62 5.93 -0.40 6.23
CA VAL A 62 7.11 0.40 5.88
C VAL A 62 7.87 0.82 7.15
N TRP A 63 7.17 1.27 8.19
CA TRP A 63 7.80 1.77 9.43
C TRP A 63 8.25 0.67 10.39
N SER A 64 7.59 -0.48 10.39
CA SER A 64 7.96 -1.62 11.22
C SER A 64 9.08 -2.49 10.59
N GLY A 65 9.77 -2.01 9.56
CA GLY A 65 10.86 -2.75 8.91
C GLY A 65 10.40 -4.04 8.24
N GLY A 66 9.15 -4.08 7.74
CA GLY A 66 8.58 -5.24 7.06
C GLY A 66 7.76 -6.19 7.95
N ASP A 67 7.63 -5.93 9.26
CA ASP A 67 6.73 -6.70 10.14
C ASP A 67 5.25 -6.35 9.85
N PRO A 68 4.46 -7.30 9.33
CA PRO A 68 3.06 -7.07 9.04
C PRO A 68 2.23 -7.34 10.30
N HIS A 69 2.12 -6.33 11.18
CA HIS A 69 1.23 -6.42 12.35
C HIS A 69 -0.24 -6.73 12.00
N ARG A 70 -0.63 -6.57 10.72
CA ARG A 70 -1.81 -7.16 10.08
C ARG A 70 -1.69 -7.01 8.57
N ALA A 71 -1.89 -8.06 7.78
CA ALA A 71 -1.98 -7.93 6.33
C ALA A 71 -3.23 -7.09 5.97
N THR A 72 -3.02 -5.85 5.52
CA THR A 72 -4.08 -5.02 4.93
C THR A 72 -4.25 -5.42 3.47
N GLN A 73 -5.49 -5.69 3.07
CA GLN A 73 -5.85 -6.13 1.71
C GLN A 73 -6.22 -4.96 0.78
N ASP A 74 -6.07 -3.73 1.26
CA ASP A 74 -6.41 -2.51 0.54
C ASP A 74 -5.17 -1.60 0.48
N LEU A 75 -5.02 -0.89 -0.63
CA LEU A 75 -3.99 0.14 -0.82
C LEU A 75 -4.68 1.52 -0.76
N ASP A 76 -4.26 2.38 0.18
CA ASP A 76 -4.82 3.72 0.30
C ASP A 76 -3.90 4.77 -0.31
N LEU A 77 -4.41 5.57 -1.24
CA LEU A 77 -3.68 6.68 -1.86
C LEU A 77 -4.43 8.00 -1.65
N LEU A 78 -3.69 9.10 -1.60
CA LEU A 78 -4.22 10.44 -1.83
C LEU A 78 -3.86 10.86 -3.26
N GLY A 79 -4.87 11.23 -4.05
CA GLY A 79 -4.70 11.71 -5.43
C GLY A 79 -4.77 13.23 -5.55
N PHE A 80 -4.09 13.76 -6.58
CA PHE A 80 -4.16 15.16 -7.01
C PHE A 80 -4.55 15.27 -8.49
N GLY A 81 -5.21 16.38 -8.83
CA GLY A 81 -5.70 16.65 -10.19
C GLY A 81 -7.14 16.19 -10.40
N ASP A 82 -7.47 15.81 -11.64
CA ASP A 82 -8.81 15.34 -12.00
C ASP A 82 -9.12 13.99 -11.30
N SER A 83 -10.25 13.95 -10.60
CA SER A 83 -10.77 12.80 -9.86
C SER A 83 -11.90 12.08 -10.60
N SER A 84 -12.12 12.39 -11.88
CA SER A 84 -13.15 11.75 -12.69
C SER A 84 -12.90 10.26 -12.85
N VAL A 85 -13.98 9.47 -12.94
CA VAL A 85 -13.89 8.00 -13.09
C VAL A 85 -13.08 7.62 -14.34
N ALA A 86 -13.30 8.33 -15.45
CA ALA A 86 -12.60 8.09 -16.71
C ALA A 86 -11.09 8.33 -16.60
N GLU A 87 -10.70 9.44 -15.97
CA GLU A 87 -9.29 9.77 -15.73
C GLU A 87 -8.63 8.71 -14.84
N MET A 88 -9.31 8.33 -13.74
CA MET A 88 -8.79 7.32 -12.83
C MET A 88 -8.65 5.94 -13.47
N GLU A 89 -9.60 5.54 -14.33
CA GLU A 89 -9.49 4.32 -15.11
C GLU A 89 -8.27 4.35 -16.03
N GLN A 90 -8.05 5.46 -16.74
CA GLN A 90 -6.92 5.59 -17.67
C GLN A 90 -5.58 5.53 -16.93
N ILE A 91 -5.43 6.31 -15.84
CA ILE A 91 -4.22 6.30 -15.02
C ILE A 91 -3.89 4.89 -14.54
N PHE A 92 -4.86 4.18 -13.98
CA PHE A 92 -4.61 2.85 -13.41
C PHE A 92 -4.36 1.79 -14.49
N ARG A 93 -4.91 1.95 -15.69
CA ARG A 93 -4.55 1.15 -16.87
C ARG A 93 -3.11 1.39 -17.29
N ASP A 94 -2.69 2.66 -17.36
CA ASP A 94 -1.32 3.03 -17.72
C ASP A 94 -0.31 2.48 -16.70
N VAL A 95 -0.62 2.59 -15.41
CA VAL A 95 0.22 2.05 -14.33
C VAL A 95 0.30 0.52 -14.41
N ALA A 96 -0.82 -0.17 -14.64
CA ALA A 96 -0.83 -1.62 -14.82
C ALA A 96 -0.02 -2.07 -16.05
N ALA A 97 -0.01 -1.26 -17.11
CA ALA A 97 0.73 -1.50 -18.34
C ALA A 97 2.18 -0.97 -18.33
N CYS A 98 2.60 -0.28 -17.25
CA CYS A 98 3.90 0.36 -17.19
C CYS A 98 5.03 -0.66 -17.36
N PRO A 99 5.94 -0.48 -18.35
CA PRO A 99 7.04 -1.39 -18.57
C PRO A 99 8.04 -1.30 -17.42
N VAL A 100 8.44 -2.44 -16.89
CA VAL A 100 9.39 -2.60 -15.79
C VAL A 100 10.26 -3.84 -16.03
N GLU A 101 11.29 -4.01 -15.21
CA GLU A 101 12.02 -5.28 -15.10
C GLU A 101 11.07 -6.48 -14.91
N ASP A 102 11.43 -7.66 -15.42
CA ASP A 102 10.60 -8.85 -15.24
C ASP A 102 10.60 -9.29 -13.77
N ASP A 103 9.51 -8.93 -13.09
CA ASP A 103 9.22 -9.28 -11.71
C ASP A 103 8.26 -10.48 -11.61
N GLY A 104 7.95 -11.14 -12.73
CA GLY A 104 7.12 -12.34 -12.77
C GLY A 104 5.63 -12.13 -12.46
N ILE A 105 5.19 -10.90 -12.15
CA ILE A 105 3.78 -10.56 -11.93
C ILE A 105 3.22 -9.76 -13.11
N VAL A 106 2.04 -10.15 -13.56
CA VAL A 106 1.34 -9.49 -14.67
C VAL A 106 0.07 -8.86 -14.15
N PHE A 107 -0.04 -7.54 -14.27
CA PHE A 107 -1.28 -6.81 -14.04
C PHE A 107 -2.13 -6.82 -15.31
N ASP A 108 -3.45 -6.93 -15.18
CA ASP A 108 -4.38 -6.88 -16.30
C ASP A 108 -5.02 -5.49 -16.39
N PRO A 109 -4.60 -4.62 -17.34
CA PRO A 109 -5.20 -3.30 -17.51
C PRO A 109 -6.69 -3.36 -17.85
N VAL A 110 -7.16 -4.41 -18.54
CA VAL A 110 -8.57 -4.55 -18.90
C VAL A 110 -9.44 -4.83 -17.68
N SER A 111 -8.85 -5.41 -16.62
CA SER A 111 -9.55 -5.69 -15.37
C SER A 111 -9.81 -4.45 -14.50
N VAL A 112 -9.22 -3.30 -14.82
CA VAL A 112 -9.37 -2.06 -14.05
C VAL A 112 -10.84 -1.61 -14.07
N LYS A 113 -11.43 -1.49 -12.89
CA LYS A 113 -12.77 -0.94 -12.68
C LYS A 113 -12.72 0.13 -11.61
N VAL A 114 -13.33 1.29 -11.90
CA VAL A 114 -13.39 2.39 -10.94
C VAL A 114 -14.83 2.66 -10.56
N VAL A 115 -15.07 2.76 -9.25
CA VAL A 115 -16.36 3.18 -8.69
C VAL A 115 -16.11 4.46 -7.91
N ALA A 116 -16.84 5.53 -8.27
CA ALA A 116 -16.81 6.75 -7.49
C ALA A 116 -17.36 6.47 -6.08
N SER A 117 -16.56 6.80 -5.07
CA SER A 117 -16.95 6.72 -3.67
C SER A 117 -17.46 8.09 -3.25
N TRP A 118 -18.78 8.26 -3.28
CA TRP A 118 -19.46 9.45 -2.78
C TRP A 118 -19.80 9.22 -1.31
N ASP A 119 -18.97 9.69 -0.39
CA ASP A 119 -19.42 9.92 0.98
C ASP A 119 -20.14 11.28 0.99
N GLN A 120 -21.37 11.33 1.49
CA GLN A 120 -22.22 12.53 1.51
C GLN A 120 -21.68 13.65 2.40
N ARG A 121 -20.45 13.50 2.92
CA ARG A 121 -19.77 14.46 3.77
C ARG A 121 -18.33 14.62 3.26
N VAL A 122 -18.16 15.59 2.38
CA VAL A 122 -16.93 16.41 2.19
C VAL A 122 -15.80 15.84 1.33
N TYR A 123 -15.76 14.56 0.93
CA TYR A 123 -14.63 14.03 0.13
C TYR A 123 -15.06 13.25 -1.11
N SER A 124 -14.60 13.67 -2.30
CA SER A 124 -14.66 12.86 -3.52
C SER A 124 -13.59 11.78 -3.45
N GLY A 125 -13.97 10.50 -3.52
CA GLY A 125 -13.03 9.38 -3.58
C GLY A 125 -13.28 8.48 -4.78
N ALA A 126 -12.29 7.67 -5.14
CA ALA A 126 -12.40 6.64 -6.16
C ALA A 126 -11.94 5.30 -5.57
N ARG A 127 -12.76 4.26 -5.75
CA ARG A 127 -12.40 2.88 -5.41
C ARG A 127 -12.07 2.15 -6.69
N ILE A 128 -10.83 1.70 -6.80
CA ILE A 128 -10.31 0.97 -7.95
C ILE A 128 -10.18 -0.50 -7.60
N GLN A 129 -10.58 -1.36 -8.53
CA GLN A 129 -10.31 -2.79 -8.49
C GLN A 129 -9.50 -3.20 -9.72
N LEU A 130 -8.49 -4.03 -9.53
CA LEU A 130 -7.66 -4.58 -10.60
C LEU A 130 -7.18 -5.99 -10.24
N THR A 131 -6.85 -6.78 -11.25
CA THR A 131 -6.35 -8.15 -11.11
C THR A 131 -4.88 -8.22 -11.52
N ALA A 132 -4.11 -8.98 -10.76
CA ALA A 132 -2.77 -9.40 -11.11
C ALA A 132 -2.65 -10.94 -11.12
N THR A 133 -1.68 -11.47 -11.87
CA THR A 133 -1.38 -12.90 -11.95
C THR A 133 0.09 -13.16 -11.71
N LEU A 134 0.41 -14.07 -10.78
CA LEU A 134 1.77 -14.54 -10.49
C LEU A 134 1.81 -16.07 -10.56
N ALA A 135 2.48 -16.63 -11.58
CA ALA A 135 2.59 -18.08 -11.79
C ALA A 135 1.27 -18.85 -11.57
N LYS A 136 0.21 -18.42 -12.27
CA LYS A 136 -1.18 -18.91 -12.19
C LYS A 136 -1.99 -18.51 -10.95
N ALA A 137 -1.38 -17.91 -9.93
CA ALA A 137 -2.12 -17.36 -8.80
C ALA A 137 -2.76 -16.04 -9.21
N ARG A 138 -4.08 -15.94 -9.11
CA ARG A 138 -4.85 -14.71 -9.38
C ARG A 138 -5.00 -13.91 -8.09
N ILE A 139 -4.64 -12.64 -8.13
CA ILE A 139 -4.66 -11.71 -7.00
C ILE A 139 -5.57 -10.55 -7.39
N THR A 140 -6.65 -10.34 -6.63
CA THR A 140 -7.52 -9.17 -6.82
C THR A 140 -7.10 -8.10 -5.83
N MET A 141 -6.83 -6.91 -6.33
CA MET A 141 -6.41 -5.76 -5.53
C MET A 141 -7.51 -4.71 -5.48
N ARG A 142 -7.61 -4.05 -4.32
CA ARG A 142 -8.42 -2.85 -4.14
C ARG A 142 -7.49 -1.69 -3.82
N VAL A 143 -7.70 -0.58 -4.51
CA VAL A 143 -7.01 0.68 -4.25
C VAL A 143 -8.05 1.74 -3.99
N ASP A 144 -8.03 2.35 -2.81
CA ASP A 144 -8.90 3.46 -2.45
C ASP A 144 -8.12 4.77 -2.58
N VAL A 145 -8.63 5.70 -3.38
CA VAL A 145 -8.03 7.01 -3.64
C VAL A 145 -8.93 8.08 -3.06
N GLY A 146 -8.43 8.82 -2.08
CA GLY A 146 -9.07 10.05 -1.60
C GLY A 146 -8.60 11.27 -2.39
N PHE A 147 -9.41 12.33 -2.43
CA PHE A 147 -9.04 13.64 -2.95
C PHE A 147 -9.44 14.74 -1.96
N GLY A 148 -8.67 15.83 -1.93
CA GLY A 148 -9.00 17.04 -1.16
C GLY A 148 -8.36 17.14 0.23
N ASP A 149 -7.48 16.21 0.61
CA ASP A 149 -6.77 16.29 1.90
C ASP A 149 -5.60 17.27 1.81
N ALA A 150 -5.59 18.28 2.70
CA ALA A 150 -4.40 19.10 2.93
C ALA A 150 -3.38 18.28 3.75
N VAL A 151 -2.23 17.96 3.16
CA VAL A 151 -1.20 17.17 3.83
C VAL A 151 -0.24 18.09 4.57
N HIS A 152 -0.30 18.05 5.90
CA HIS A 152 0.61 18.77 6.78
C HIS A 152 1.16 17.84 7.87
N PRO A 153 2.50 17.78 8.08
CA PRO A 153 3.57 18.36 7.26
C PRO A 153 3.58 17.85 5.80
N PRO A 154 4.31 18.50 4.86
CA PRO A 154 4.38 18.03 3.47
C PRO A 154 4.84 16.58 3.38
N ALA A 155 4.25 15.82 2.45
CA ALA A 155 4.66 14.44 2.20
C ALA A 155 6.11 14.38 1.72
N ILE A 156 6.84 13.37 2.21
CA ILE A 156 8.27 13.19 1.93
C ILE A 156 8.44 12.01 1.00
N GLN A 157 9.25 12.18 -0.04
CA GLN A 157 9.64 11.08 -0.92
C GLN A 157 10.48 10.07 -0.15
N SER A 158 10.09 8.81 -0.20
CA SER A 158 10.76 7.72 0.51
C SER A 158 10.88 6.50 -0.38
N THR A 159 11.93 5.71 -0.14
CA THR A 159 12.10 4.40 -0.77
C THR A 159 11.40 3.36 0.10
N LEU A 160 10.50 2.58 -0.50
CA LEU A 160 9.79 1.50 0.20
C LEU A 160 10.67 0.24 0.29
N PRO A 161 10.57 -0.53 1.38
CA PRO A 161 11.25 -1.82 1.48
C PRO A 161 10.64 -2.81 0.48
N THR A 162 11.46 -3.77 0.03
CA THR A 162 11.04 -4.82 -0.89
C THR A 162 11.04 -6.20 -0.24
N LEU A 163 10.08 -7.06 -0.60
CA LEU A 163 10.00 -8.45 -0.13
C LEU A 163 11.10 -9.33 -0.73
N LEU A 164 11.50 -9.02 -1.96
CA LEU A 164 12.53 -9.70 -2.73
C LEU A 164 13.57 -8.67 -3.21
N ASP A 165 14.74 -9.16 -3.60
CA ASP A 165 15.80 -8.35 -4.18
C ASP A 165 15.42 -7.90 -5.61
N LEU A 166 14.66 -6.81 -5.69
CA LEU A 166 14.09 -6.17 -6.88
C LEU A 166 14.10 -4.64 -6.69
N SER A 167 13.88 -3.87 -7.76
CA SER A 167 13.88 -2.41 -7.66
C SER A 167 12.78 -1.91 -6.72
N ALA A 168 13.15 -1.00 -5.83
CA ALA A 168 12.28 -0.48 -4.80
C ALA A 168 11.35 0.64 -5.31
N PRO A 169 10.08 0.68 -4.87
CA PRO A 169 9.19 1.81 -5.13
C PRO A 169 9.72 3.10 -4.47
N VAL A 170 9.70 4.21 -5.20
CA VAL A 170 10.07 5.53 -4.67
C VAL A 170 8.90 6.49 -4.82
N LEU A 171 8.24 6.83 -3.72
CA LEU A 171 7.04 7.65 -3.75
C LEU A 171 6.91 8.53 -2.52
N ARG A 172 6.04 9.53 -2.61
CA ARG A 172 5.70 10.38 -1.47
C ARG A 172 4.82 9.59 -0.50
N LEU A 173 5.15 9.68 0.78
CA LEU A 173 4.43 9.03 1.86
C LEU A 173 3.79 10.07 2.78
N TYR A 174 2.66 9.75 3.39
CA TYR A 174 2.18 10.51 4.54
C TYR A 174 3.24 10.49 5.65
N PRO A 175 3.54 11.66 6.26
CA PRO A 175 4.36 11.71 7.46
C PRO A 175 3.74 10.84 8.57
N LYS A 176 4.60 10.33 9.45
CA LYS A 176 4.16 9.50 10.59
C LYS A 176 3.14 10.22 11.45
N GLU A 177 3.37 11.52 11.65
CA GLU A 177 2.55 12.45 12.40
C GLU A 177 1.13 12.55 11.85
N THR A 178 1.00 12.66 10.51
CA THR A 178 -0.30 12.79 9.84
C THR A 178 -1.12 11.50 9.95
N VAL A 179 -0.49 10.32 9.83
CA VAL A 179 -1.19 9.04 9.99
C VAL A 179 -1.67 8.84 11.44
N VAL A 180 -0.84 9.19 12.43
CA VAL A 180 -1.25 9.14 13.84
C VAL A 180 -2.42 10.08 14.11
N ALA A 181 -2.39 11.30 13.55
CA ALA A 181 -3.46 12.28 13.69
C ALA A 181 -4.79 11.78 13.06
N GLU A 182 -4.76 11.21 11.85
CA GLU A 182 -5.95 10.64 11.21
C GLU A 182 -6.56 9.49 12.01
N LYS A 183 -5.71 8.58 12.52
CA LYS A 183 -6.19 7.47 13.36
C LYS A 183 -6.81 7.99 14.65
N PHE A 184 -6.23 9.02 15.27
CA PHE A 184 -6.79 9.66 16.45
C PHE A 184 -8.13 10.36 16.14
N HIS A 185 -8.21 11.10 15.04
CA HIS A 185 -9.44 11.76 14.61
C HIS A 185 -10.56 10.73 14.35
N ALA A 186 -10.27 9.62 13.68
CA ALA A 186 -11.23 8.54 13.47
C ALA A 186 -11.72 7.92 14.79
N MET A 187 -10.83 7.74 15.78
CA MET A 187 -11.22 7.23 17.10
C MET A 187 -12.13 8.20 17.87
N VAL A 188 -11.88 9.50 17.77
CA VAL A 188 -12.58 10.52 18.59
C VAL A 188 -13.87 11.01 17.94
N PHE A 189 -13.90 11.20 16.62
CA PHE A 189 -14.97 11.92 15.93
C PHE A 189 -15.90 11.05 15.08
N VAL A 190 -15.46 9.86 14.66
CA VAL A 190 -16.24 9.02 13.73
C VAL A 190 -17.08 7.95 14.46
N GLY A 191 -16.76 7.64 15.71
CA GLY A 191 -17.48 6.64 16.50
C GLY A 191 -17.30 5.20 15.98
N PRO A 192 -17.59 4.17 16.79
CA PRO A 192 -17.26 2.76 16.51
C PRO A 192 -18.09 2.08 15.40
N SER A 193 -18.85 2.84 14.59
CA SER A 193 -19.89 2.33 13.70
C SER A 193 -19.43 1.98 12.26
N ARG A 194 -18.13 1.98 11.95
CA ARG A 194 -17.58 1.35 10.73
C ARG A 194 -16.80 0.06 11.07
N PRO A 195 -16.98 -1.06 10.34
CA PRO A 195 -16.39 -2.36 10.71
C PRO A 195 -14.86 -2.45 10.61
N THR A 196 -14.15 -1.38 10.24
CA THR A 196 -12.69 -1.35 10.26
C THR A 196 -12.11 -1.12 11.66
N ALA A 197 -12.94 -0.74 12.64
CA ALA A 197 -12.55 -0.57 14.04
C ALA A 197 -13.21 -1.62 14.94
N ARG A 198 -12.91 -2.90 14.73
CA ARG A 198 -13.19 -3.94 15.73
C ARG A 198 -11.94 -4.12 16.60
N TYR A 199 -11.74 -3.21 17.55
CA TYR A 199 -10.87 -3.49 18.69
C TYR A 199 -11.50 -4.64 19.47
N SER A 200 -10.96 -5.85 19.33
CA SER A 200 -11.30 -6.95 20.23
C SER A 200 -10.68 -6.62 21.57
N SER A 201 -11.54 -6.28 22.53
CA SER A 201 -11.22 -6.11 23.93
C SER A 201 -10.91 -7.46 24.58
N SER A 202 -9.67 -7.92 24.47
CA SER A 202 -9.07 -8.86 25.43
C SER A 202 -7.59 -9.04 25.09
N ALA A 203 -6.71 -8.65 26.02
CA ALA A 203 -5.25 -8.70 25.94
C ALA A 203 -4.60 -7.62 25.06
N THR A 204 -4.29 -6.47 25.67
CA THR A 204 -2.94 -5.84 25.73
C THR A 204 -3.08 -4.47 26.39
N VAL A 205 -3.38 -4.47 27.69
CA VAL A 205 -3.02 -3.38 28.59
C VAL A 205 -1.79 -3.88 29.35
N LYS A 206 -0.65 -3.93 28.66
CA LYS A 206 0.71 -4.11 29.21
C LYS A 206 1.65 -4.39 28.04
N THR A 207 2.27 -3.32 27.53
CA THR A 207 3.67 -3.22 27.03
C THR A 207 3.78 -2.07 26.01
N MET A 208 3.90 -0.84 26.50
CA MET A 208 4.57 0.24 25.76
C MET A 208 6.03 0.32 26.25
N PRO A 209 7.05 0.25 25.38
CA PRO A 209 8.38 0.69 25.75
C PRO A 209 8.46 2.21 25.68
N ARG A 210 8.96 2.82 26.77
CA ARG A 210 9.39 4.22 26.85
C ARG A 210 10.43 4.51 25.76
N ALA A 211 10.06 5.28 24.74
CA ALA A 211 11.03 5.87 23.80
C ALA A 211 10.56 7.23 23.26
N VAL A 212 10.07 8.11 24.13
CA VAL A 212 9.90 9.55 23.85
C VAL A 212 10.13 10.31 25.16
N ALA A 213 11.38 10.31 25.66
CA ALA A 213 11.79 11.14 26.80
C ALA A 213 13.32 11.24 26.88
N ALA A 214 13.96 11.74 25.82
CA ALA A 214 15.39 12.10 25.86
C ALA A 214 15.72 13.10 24.73
N ALA A 215 15.08 14.26 24.73
CA ALA A 215 15.45 15.35 23.82
C ALA A 215 15.04 16.73 24.35
N THR A 216 15.21 17.00 25.65
CA THR A 216 15.11 18.36 26.22
C THR A 216 15.86 18.43 27.55
N SER A 217 17.20 18.46 27.52
CA SER A 217 18.02 19.03 28.60
C SER A 217 19.49 19.11 28.17
N THR A 218 19.84 20.16 27.44
CA THR A 218 21.22 20.68 27.39
C THR A 218 21.17 22.11 26.83
N SER A 219 20.83 23.06 27.70
CA SER A 219 21.18 24.47 27.53
C SER A 219 21.06 25.16 28.89
N SER A 220 22.23 25.47 29.46
CA SER A 220 22.56 26.39 30.58
C SER A 220 23.34 25.69 31.68
#